data_AF-A0A955UEQ8-F1
#
_entry.id   AF-A0A955UEQ8-F1
#
_cell.length_a   1.000
_cell.length_b   1.000
_cell.length_c   1.000
_cell.angle_alpha   90.00
_cell.angle_beta   90.00
_cell.angle_gamma   90.00
#
_symmetry.space_group_name_H-M   'P 1'
#
loop_
_entity.id
_entity.type
_entity.pdbx_description
1 polymer ?
#
loop_
_entity_poly.entity_id
_entity_poly.type
_entity_poly.pdbx_seq_one_letter_code
_entity_poly.pdbx_strand_id
1 'polypeptide(L)'
;LEGRALTGTITERGSIGAVGGLQLKILAAYENHFQRVLVPSEYDVRDGDWRTPFLMQVSPVGTVDEAYFGLTGHHLVASHP
;
A
#
# COMPACT_ATOMS: atom_id res chain seq x y z
N LEU A 1 -3.55 -7.48 11.81
CA LEU A 1 -2.70 -7.10 10.66
C LEU A 1 -2.34 -8.28 9.76
N GLU A 2 -2.63 -9.53 10.16
CA GLU A 2 -2.29 -10.73 9.38
C GLU A 2 -2.87 -10.69 7.96
N GLY A 3 -2.05 -11.09 6.98
CA GLY A 3 -2.44 -11.14 5.56
C GLY A 3 -2.53 -9.79 4.85
N ARG A 4 -1.99 -8.70 5.43
CA ARG A 4 -2.01 -7.35 4.84
C ARG A 4 -0.59 -6.80 4.70
N ALA A 5 -0.30 -6.15 3.57
CA ALA A 5 0.96 -5.45 3.32
C ALA A 5 0.72 -4.01 2.90
N LEU A 6 1.75 -3.17 3.08
CA LEU A 6 1.84 -1.80 2.57
C LEU A 6 3.21 -1.65 1.90
N THR A 7 3.24 -0.95 0.77
CA THR A 7 4.49 -0.49 0.14
C THR A 7 4.37 1.00 -0.21
N GLY A 8 5.47 1.74 -0.09
CA GLY A 8 5.52 3.16 -0.39
C GLY A 8 6.67 3.85 0.33
N THR A 9 7.02 5.06 -0.10
CA THR A 9 7.83 5.97 0.72
C THR A 9 6.91 6.76 1.65
N ILE A 10 7.41 7.24 2.79
CA ILE A 10 6.66 8.11 3.70
C ILE A 10 7.42 9.43 3.82
N THR A 11 6.73 10.54 3.57
CA THR A 11 7.27 11.89 3.81
C THR A 11 7.01 12.33 5.25
N GLU A 12 7.71 13.37 5.72
CA GLU A 12 7.45 13.98 7.04
C GLU A 12 6.02 14.51 7.19
N ARG A 13 5.34 14.83 6.07
CA ARG A 13 3.94 15.27 6.04
C ARG A 13 2.95 14.10 6.06
N GLY A 14 3.44 12.86 6.13
CA GLY A 14 2.59 11.67 6.11
C GLY A 14 2.02 11.33 4.73
N SER A 15 2.63 11.82 3.65
CA SER A 15 2.25 11.39 2.29
C SER A 15 2.92 10.07 1.94
N ILE A 16 2.17 9.18 1.27
CA ILE A 16 2.68 7.91 0.74
C ILE A 16 3.10 8.14 -0.71
N GLY A 17 4.40 8.05 -0.97
CA GLY A 17 4.99 8.31 -2.29
C GLY A 17 5.33 7.03 -3.07
N ALA A 18 5.56 7.22 -4.37
CA ALA A 18 5.89 6.16 -5.30
C ALA A 18 7.14 5.35 -4.89
N VAL A 19 7.18 4.10 -5.36
CA VAL A 19 8.32 3.18 -5.26
C VAL A 19 8.44 2.40 -6.56
N GLY A 20 9.65 2.01 -6.92
CA GLY A 20 9.87 1.11 -8.05
C GLY A 20 9.61 -0.36 -7.72
N GLY A 21 9.48 -1.17 -8.77
CA GLY A 21 9.31 -2.61 -8.69
C GLY A 21 7.96 -3.03 -8.12
N LEU A 22 6.91 -2.25 -8.34
CA LEU A 22 5.60 -2.46 -7.74
C LEU A 22 5.03 -3.85 -8.08
N GLN A 23 5.14 -4.27 -9.34
CA GLN A 23 4.71 -5.61 -9.80
C GLN A 23 5.39 -6.75 -9.03
N LEU A 24 6.70 -6.63 -8.76
CA LEU A 24 7.47 -7.65 -8.06
C LEU A 24 7.02 -7.76 -6.60
N LYS A 25 6.74 -6.62 -5.95
CA LYS A 25 6.26 -6.58 -4.56
C LYS A 25 4.85 -7.15 -4.44
N ILE A 26 3.97 -6.84 -5.39
CA ILE A 26 2.62 -7.41 -5.47
C ILE A 26 2.71 -8.94 -5.65
N LEU A 27 3.56 -9.42 -6.56
CA LEU A 27 3.73 -10.85 -6.79
C LEU A 27 4.25 -11.57 -5.53
N ALA A 28 5.27 -11.00 -4.86
CA ALA A 28 5.79 -11.55 -3.63
C ALA A 28 4.71 -11.63 -2.52
N ALA A 29 3.88 -10.60 -2.38
CA ALA A 29 2.77 -10.63 -1.42
C ALA A 29 1.76 -11.72 -1.75
N TYR A 30 1.42 -11.89 -3.04
CA TYR A 30 0.52 -12.94 -3.50
C TYR A 30 1.08 -14.35 -3.26
N GLU A 31 2.36 -14.58 -3.54
CA GLU A 31 3.05 -15.85 -3.27
C GLU A 31 3.09 -16.19 -1.77
N ASN A 32 3.04 -15.18 -0.90
CA ASN A 32 2.95 -15.35 0.55
C ASN A 32 1.49 -15.38 1.06
N HIS A 33 0.51 -15.52 0.16
CA HIS A 33 -0.92 -15.59 0.47
C HIS A 33 -1.49 -14.37 1.20
N PHE A 34 -0.94 -13.18 0.94
CA PHE A 34 -1.51 -11.94 1.45
C PHE A 34 -2.83 -11.68 0.76
N GLN A 35 -3.82 -11.27 1.56
CA GLN A 35 -5.17 -10.98 1.10
C GLN A 35 -5.27 -9.57 0.54
N ARG A 36 -4.46 -8.64 1.06
CA ARG A 36 -4.48 -7.24 0.68
C ARG A 36 -3.09 -6.62 0.64
N VAL A 37 -2.84 -5.82 -0.40
CA VAL A 37 -1.68 -4.94 -0.51
C VAL A 37 -2.16 -3.51 -0.71
N LEU A 38 -1.69 -2.61 0.14
CA LEU A 38 -1.84 -1.17 -0.04
C LEU A 38 -0.65 -0.65 -0.85
N VAL A 39 -0.94 0.10 -1.91
CA VAL A 39 0.07 0.64 -2.84
C VAL A 39 -0.05 2.16 -2.90
N PRO A 40 1.02 2.89 -3.25
CA PRO A 40 0.92 4.34 -3.39
C PRO A 40 -0.08 4.70 -4.49
N SER A 41 -0.89 5.74 -4.27
CA SER A 41 -1.78 6.30 -5.30
C SER A 41 -1.00 6.86 -6.49
N GLU A 42 0.21 7.35 -6.25
CA GLU A 42 1.17 7.76 -7.27
C GLU A 42 2.12 6.61 -7.57
N TYR A 43 2.22 6.19 -8.83
CA TYR A 43 3.09 5.09 -9.25
C TYR A 43 4.28 5.60 -10.08
N ASP A 44 5.36 4.83 -10.07
CA ASP A 44 6.50 5.06 -10.94
C ASP A 44 6.10 4.68 -12.38
N VAL A 45 6.03 5.66 -13.29
CA VAL A 45 5.67 5.43 -14.69
C VAL A 45 6.59 4.44 -15.41
N ARG A 46 7.80 4.21 -14.89
CA ARG A 46 8.76 3.23 -15.43
C ARG A 46 8.34 1.78 -15.13
N ASP A 47 7.50 1.56 -14.13
CA ASP A 47 6.97 0.23 -13.80
C ASP A 47 5.88 -0.22 -14.80
N GLY A 48 5.40 0.69 -15.66
CA GLY A 48 4.38 0.41 -16.68
C GLY A 48 3.04 -0.03 -16.05
N ASP A 49 2.19 -0.64 -16.89
CA ASP A 49 0.96 -1.25 -16.40
C ASP A 49 1.31 -2.52 -15.59
N TRP A 50 0.86 -2.56 -14.34
CA TRP A 50 1.02 -3.71 -13.46
C TRP A 50 -0.30 -4.47 -13.31
N ARG A 51 -0.19 -5.78 -13.09
CA ARG A 51 -1.32 -6.71 -13.02
C ARG A 51 -1.64 -7.06 -11.57
N THR A 52 -2.93 -7.11 -11.28
CA THR A 52 -3.46 -7.62 -10.02
C THR A 52 -3.70 -9.12 -10.12
N PRO A 53 -3.13 -9.95 -9.23
CA PRO A 53 -3.49 -11.36 -9.15
C PRO A 53 -4.97 -11.53 -8.81
N PHE A 54 -5.64 -12.48 -9.48
CA PHE A 54 -7.00 -12.87 -9.12
C PHE A 54 -6.99 -13.37 -7.67
N LEU A 55 -7.85 -12.83 -6.80
CA LEU A 55 -7.99 -13.12 -5.36
C LEU A 55 -7.12 -12.32 -4.37
N MET A 56 -6.29 -11.37 -4.81
CA MET A 56 -5.63 -10.43 -3.90
C MET A 56 -6.14 -9.01 -4.12
N GLN A 57 -6.58 -8.35 -3.04
CA GLN A 57 -7.01 -6.96 -3.12
C GLN A 57 -5.79 -6.03 -3.17
N VAL A 58 -5.69 -5.22 -4.22
CA VAL A 58 -4.70 -4.15 -4.29
C VAL A 58 -5.43 -2.81 -4.20
N SER A 59 -5.09 -1.98 -3.20
CA SER A 59 -5.80 -0.72 -2.93
C SER A 59 -4.83 0.46 -2.89
N PRO A 60 -5.09 1.53 -3.65
CA PRO A 60 -4.25 2.72 -3.63
C PRO A 60 -4.46 3.54 -2.34
N VAL A 61 -3.39 4.14 -1.82
CA VAL A 61 -3.37 5.08 -0.68
C VAL A 61 -2.37 6.21 -0.92
N GLY A 62 -2.75 7.43 -0.56
CA GLY A 62 -1.94 8.65 -0.68
C GLY A 62 -1.43 9.19 0.65
N THR A 63 -2.00 8.77 1.79
CA THR A 63 -1.57 9.23 3.12
C THR A 63 -1.35 8.10 4.11
N VAL A 64 -0.59 8.38 5.16
CA VAL A 64 -0.37 7.45 6.27
C VAL A 64 -1.67 7.15 7.02
N ASP A 65 -2.61 8.11 7.09
CA ASP A 65 -3.95 7.87 7.66
C ASP A 65 -4.77 6.89 6.82
N GLU A 66 -4.81 7.10 5.50
CA GLU A 66 -5.48 6.17 4.58
C GLU A 66 -4.86 4.76 4.64
N ALA A 67 -3.52 4.68 4.73
CA ALA A 67 -2.82 3.42 4.88
C ALA A 67 -3.16 2.75 6.21
N TYR A 68 -3.17 3.50 7.31
CA TYR A 68 -3.52 3.01 8.63
C TYR A 68 -4.96 2.51 8.68
N PHE A 69 -5.89 3.26 8.10
CA PHE A 69 -7.29 2.85 7.95
C PHE A 69 -7.41 1.58 7.10
N GLY A 70 -6.72 1.52 5.95
CA GLY A 70 -6.72 0.34 5.08
C GLY A 70 -6.17 -0.93 5.76
N LEU A 71 -5.25 -0.78 6.72
CA LEU A 71 -4.64 -1.86 7.48
C LEU A 71 -5.42 -2.24 8.74
N THR A 72 -6.12 -1.31 9.38
CA THR A 72 -6.68 -1.51 10.73
C THR A 72 -8.19 -1.34 10.81
N GLY A 73 -8.81 -0.58 9.89
CA GLY A 73 -10.21 -0.17 9.97
C GLY A 73 -10.45 1.06 10.87
N HIS A 74 -9.39 1.69 11.36
CA HIS A 74 -9.45 2.88 12.22
C HIS A 74 -8.65 4.02 11.61
N HIS A 75 -9.10 5.26 11.80
CA HIS A 75 -8.27 6.43 11.47
C HIS A 75 -7.21 6.64 12.54
N LEU A 76 -6.09 7.24 12.14
CA LEU A 76 -5.11 7.77 13.08
C LEU A 76 -5.79 8.88 13.87
N VAL A 77 -6.16 8.58 15.11
CA VAL A 77 -6.53 9.63 16.06
C VAL A 77 -5.25 10.43 16.26
N ALA A 78 -5.27 11.71 15.90
CA ALA A 78 -4.16 12.59 16.20
C ALA A 78 -3.96 12.59 17.72
N SER A 79 -2.92 11.91 18.19
CA SER A 79 -2.43 12.07 19.55
C SER A 79 -1.82 13.47 19.65
N HIS A 80 -2.64 14.49 19.84
CA HIS A 80 -2.19 15.81 20.27
C HIS A 80 -2.90 16.15 21.59
N PRO A 81 -2.17 16.42 22.69
CA PRO A 81 -2.67 17.30 23.74
C PRO A 81 -2.80 18.75 23.24
#